data_AF-A0A938JQ38-F1
#
_entry.id   AF-A0A938JQ38-F1
#
_cell.length_a   1.000
_cell.length_b   1.000
_cell.length_c   1.000
_cell.angle_alpha   90.00
_cell.angle_beta   90.00
_cell.angle_gamma   90.00
#
_symmetry.space_group_name_H-M   'P 1'
#
loop_
_entity.id
_entity.type
_entity.pdbx_description
1 polymer ?
#
loop_
_entity_poly.entity_id
_entity_poly.type
_entity_poly.pdbx_seq_one_letter_code
_entity_poly.pdbx_strand_id
1 'polypeptide(L)'
;MTDTFPRQHARTQRLTLGEPRSFTIAGGRLLFTRSHGESDPVNTLWVLEPETDTEREVLDPRALAVDGGDLTEAEKRRRERAREGAGGIVTYSCDGTGARVVTVVGGVVVVVE
;
A
#
# COMPACT_ATOMS: atom_id res chain seq x y z
N MET A 1 -6.89 -12.03 27.39
CA MET A 1 -5.90 -12.99 26.86
C MET A 1 -4.63 -12.19 26.58
N THR A 2 -3.53 -12.43 27.28
CA THR A 2 -2.31 -11.61 27.17
C THR A 2 -1.68 -11.78 25.80
N ASP A 3 -1.44 -10.68 25.10
CA ASP A 3 -0.76 -10.71 23.79
C ASP A 3 0.73 -10.96 24.02
N THR A 4 1.20 -12.14 23.59
CA THR A 4 2.60 -12.53 23.74
C THR A 4 3.44 -11.93 22.62
N PHE A 5 4.71 -11.59 22.89
CA PHE A 5 5.62 -11.05 21.87
C PHE A 5 5.60 -11.80 20.52
N PRO A 6 5.67 -13.16 20.44
CA PRO A 6 5.62 -13.86 19.16
C PRO A 6 4.31 -13.65 18.38
N ARG A 7 3.17 -13.56 19.08
CA ARG A 7 1.85 -13.32 18.48
C ARG A 7 1.73 -11.88 17.98
N GLN A 8 2.15 -10.91 18.79
CA GLN A 8 2.18 -9.50 18.39
C GLN A 8 3.10 -9.29 17.18
N HIS A 9 4.32 -9.83 17.22
CA HIS A 9 5.31 -9.71 16.15
C HIS A 9 4.83 -10.36 14.84
N ALA A 10 4.13 -11.51 14.91
CA ALA A 10 3.52 -12.13 13.74
C ALA A 10 2.35 -11.31 13.18
N ARG A 11 1.42 -10.85 14.03
CA ARG A 11 0.23 -10.09 13.61
C ARG A 11 0.57 -8.74 12.97
N THR A 12 1.63 -8.10 13.46
CA THR A 12 2.09 -6.77 12.99
C THR A 12 3.18 -6.86 11.92
N GLN A 13 3.46 -8.06 11.42
CA GLN A 13 4.49 -8.33 10.40
C GLN A 13 5.89 -7.78 10.74
N ARG A 14 6.36 -8.00 11.98
CA ARG A 14 7.60 -7.41 12.54
C ARG A 14 7.43 -5.95 12.98
N LEU A 15 6.24 -5.55 13.41
CA LEU A 15 5.91 -4.18 13.84
C LEU A 15 6.12 -3.13 12.74
N THR A 16 5.90 -3.51 11.47
CA THR A 16 6.12 -2.63 10.30
C THR A 16 4.81 -2.18 9.64
N LEU A 17 3.66 -2.70 10.07
CA LEU A 17 2.37 -2.22 9.57
C LEU A 17 2.12 -0.79 10.06
N GLY A 18 1.50 0.03 9.22
CA GLY A 18 1.30 1.46 9.47
C GLY A 18 2.51 2.33 9.11
N GLU A 19 3.69 1.77 8.84
CA GLU A 19 4.85 2.53 8.40
C GLU A 19 4.69 2.98 6.93
N PRO A 20 4.85 4.29 6.62
CA PRO A 20 4.86 4.76 5.24
C PRO A 20 6.06 4.20 4.46
N ARG A 21 5.83 3.77 3.21
CA ARG A 21 6.86 3.18 2.33
C ARG A 21 6.62 3.51 0.86
N SER A 22 7.59 3.19 0.00
CA SER A 22 7.52 3.39 -1.46
C SER A 22 7.25 4.85 -1.82
N PHE A 23 8.13 5.75 -1.39
CA PHE A 23 7.98 7.19 -1.58
C PHE A 23 8.29 7.63 -3.02
N THR A 24 7.47 8.54 -3.55
CA THR A 24 7.71 9.24 -4.83
C THR A 24 7.41 10.73 -4.66
N ILE A 25 8.28 11.61 -5.15
CA ILE A 25 8.05 13.06 -5.15
C ILE A 25 7.75 13.49 -6.59
N ALA A 26 6.61 14.14 -6.82
CA ALA A 26 6.19 14.62 -8.14
C ALA A 26 5.28 15.85 -8.01
N GLY A 27 5.49 16.87 -8.86
CA GLY A 27 4.64 18.07 -8.90
C GLY A 27 4.41 18.78 -7.56
N GLY A 28 5.37 18.73 -6.64
CA GLY A 28 5.27 19.31 -5.29
C GLY A 28 4.63 18.41 -4.22
N ARG A 29 4.15 17.22 -4.60
CA ARG A 29 3.52 16.23 -3.72
C ARG A 29 4.47 15.12 -3.32
N LEU A 30 4.23 14.54 -2.15
CA LEU A 30 4.83 13.27 -1.74
C LEU A 30 3.77 12.16 -1.79
N LEU A 31 3.96 11.19 -2.68
CA LEU A 31 3.14 9.98 -2.76
C LEU A 31 3.81 8.86 -1.96
N PHE A 32 3.02 8.04 -1.29
CA PHE A 32 3.52 6.89 -0.54
C PHE A 32 2.41 5.86 -0.29
N THR A 33 2.82 4.66 0.11
CA THR A 33 1.89 3.61 0.55
C THR A 33 1.98 3.43 2.05
N ARG A 34 0.84 3.24 2.70
CA ARG A 34 0.74 3.04 4.16
C ARG A 34 -0.54 2.29 4.45
N SER A 35 -0.56 1.41 5.45
CA SER A 35 -1.81 0.85 5.96
C SER A 35 -2.45 1.78 6.98
N HIS A 36 -3.74 1.62 7.28
CA HIS A 36 -4.44 2.54 8.18
C HIS A 36 -3.94 2.53 9.63
N GLY A 37 -3.21 1.49 10.03
CA GLY A 37 -2.65 1.41 11.37
C GLY A 37 -1.77 0.18 11.59
N GLU A 38 -1.30 0.07 12.82
CA GLU A 38 -0.23 -0.84 13.27
C GLU A 38 -0.55 -2.34 13.16
N SER A 39 -1.82 -2.69 12.88
CA SER A 39 -2.27 -4.06 12.68
C SER A 39 -3.07 -4.26 11.39
N ASP A 40 -3.13 -3.22 10.54
CA ASP A 40 -3.77 -3.31 9.24
C ASP A 40 -2.77 -3.90 8.22
N PRO A 41 -3.00 -5.11 7.69
CA PRO A 41 -2.10 -5.73 6.74
C PRO A 41 -2.25 -5.21 5.30
N VAL A 42 -3.17 -4.28 5.03
CA VAL A 42 -3.44 -3.77 3.68
C VAL A 42 -2.89 -2.36 3.52
N ASN A 43 -1.93 -2.21 2.61
CA ASN A 43 -1.44 -0.90 2.22
C ASN A 43 -2.43 -0.21 1.29
N THR A 44 -2.65 1.07 1.55
CA THR A 44 -3.41 1.99 0.71
C THR A 44 -2.48 3.09 0.17
N LEU A 45 -2.94 3.87 -0.80
CA LEU A 45 -2.14 4.92 -1.43
C LEU A 45 -2.49 6.28 -0.82
N TRP A 46 -1.46 7.04 -0.48
CA TRP A 46 -1.56 8.34 0.17
C TRP A 46 -0.79 9.40 -0.60
N VAL A 47 -1.23 10.64 -0.42
CA VAL A 47 -0.55 11.85 -0.88
C VAL A 47 -0.42 12.81 0.30
N LEU A 48 0.78 13.35 0.50
CA LEU A 48 1.06 14.47 1.37
C LEU A 48 1.34 15.70 0.50
N GLU A 49 0.63 16.79 0.79
CA GLU A 49 0.92 18.14 0.29
C GLU A 49 1.83 18.85 1.31
N PRO A 50 3.15 19.00 1.05
CA PRO A 50 4.08 19.53 2.04
C PRO A 50 3.84 21.00 2.40
N GLU A 51 3.25 21.78 1.49
CA GLU A 51 2.95 23.20 1.73
C GLU A 51 1.87 23.38 2.80
N THR A 52 0.91 22.46 2.89
CA THR A 52 -0.22 22.53 3.84
C THR A 52 -0.16 21.46 4.92
N ASP A 53 0.91 20.64 4.94
CA ASP A 53 1.07 19.49 5.83
C ASP A 53 -0.18 18.58 5.85
N THR A 54 -0.80 18.40 4.68
CA THR A 54 -2.08 17.67 4.57
C THR A 54 -1.87 16.32 3.93
N GLU A 55 -2.15 15.26 4.68
CA GLU A 55 -2.21 13.90 4.17
C GLU A 55 -3.64 13.53 3.72
N ARG A 56 -3.74 12.88 2.57
CA ARG A 56 -4.99 12.36 2.03
C ARG A 56 -4.79 10.94 1.49
N GLU A 57 -5.71 10.06 1.83
CA GLU A 57 -5.83 8.76 1.15
C GLU A 57 -6.45 8.97 -0.23
N VAL A 58 -5.80 8.43 -1.26
CA VAL A 58 -6.23 8.57 -2.65
C VAL A 58 -6.75 7.25 -3.23
N LEU A 59 -6.36 6.11 -2.66
CA LEU A 59 -6.89 4.81 -3.06
C LEU A 59 -6.81 3.79 -1.92
N ASP A 60 -7.96 3.36 -1.41
CA ASP A 60 -8.10 2.12 -0.64
C ASP A 60 -8.45 0.96 -1.61
N PRO A 61 -7.57 -0.06 -1.78
CA PRO A 61 -7.87 -1.20 -2.63
C PRO A 61 -9.10 -2.01 -2.19
N ARG A 62 -9.57 -1.89 -0.94
CA ARG A 62 -10.79 -2.55 -0.46
C ARG A 62 -12.07 -1.93 -1.01
N ALA A 63 -12.02 -0.65 -1.40
CA ALA A 63 -13.15 0.03 -2.01
C ALA A 63 -13.33 -0.38 -3.49
N LEU A 64 -12.34 -1.08 -4.07
CA LEU A 64 -12.41 -1.56 -5.43
C LEU A 64 -13.20 -2.88 -5.49
N ALA A 65 -14.17 -2.95 -6.40
CA ALA A 65 -14.86 -4.20 -6.73
C ALA A 65 -13.99 -5.12 -7.62
N VAL A 66 -12.71 -5.30 -7.27
CA VAL A 66 -11.84 -6.27 -7.91
C VAL A 66 -12.04 -7.60 -7.22
N ASP A 67 -12.44 -8.61 -7.97
CA ASP A 67 -12.52 -9.96 -7.44
C ASP A 67 -11.10 -10.42 -7.10
N GLY A 68 -10.81 -10.54 -5.81
CA GLY A 68 -9.51 -10.96 -5.28
C GLY A 68 -9.29 -12.47 -5.47
N GLY A 69 -9.58 -12.97 -6.67
CA GLY A 69 -9.36 -14.37 -7.04
C GLY A 69 -7.94 -14.81 -6.69
N ASP A 70 -7.75 -16.12 -6.59
CA ASP A 70 -6.47 -16.68 -6.17
C ASP A 70 -5.30 -16.04 -6.92
N LEU A 71 -4.34 -15.50 -6.16
CA LEU A 71 -3.14 -14.92 -6.73
C LEU A 71 -2.51 -15.93 -7.69
N THR A 72 -2.18 -15.48 -8.89
CA THR A 72 -1.46 -16.34 -9.85
C THR A 72 -0.14 -16.81 -9.23
N GLU A 73 0.34 -17.99 -9.61
CA GLU A 73 1.63 -18.51 -9.15
C GLU A 73 2.80 -17.56 -9.46
N ALA A 74 2.71 -16.80 -10.54
CA ALA A 74 3.68 -15.76 -10.89
C ALA A 74 3.69 -14.61 -9.87
N GLU A 75 2.52 -14.15 -9.43
CA GLU A 75 2.37 -13.08 -8.44
C GLU A 75 2.78 -13.57 -7.03
N LYS A 76 2.42 -14.80 -6.65
CA LYS A 76 2.90 -15.41 -5.39
C LYS A 76 4.44 -15.43 -5.34
N ARG A 77 5.09 -15.94 -6.39
CA ARG A 77 6.57 -15.98 -6.48
C ARG A 77 7.20 -14.58 -6.49
N ARG A 78 6.53 -13.57 -7.07
CA ARG A 78 7.01 -12.19 -7.01
C ARG A 78 6.96 -11.66 -5.59
N ARG A 79 5.85 -11.86 -4.87
CA ARG A 79 5.67 -11.43 -3.47
C ARG A 79 6.66 -12.12 -2.53
N GLU A 80 6.87 -13.42 -2.69
CA GLU A 80 7.87 -14.18 -1.93
C GLU A 80 9.28 -13.60 -2.12
N ARG A 81 9.67 -13.31 -3.36
CA ARG A 81 10.97 -12.69 -3.68
C ARG A 81 11.11 -11.27 -3.13
N ALA A 82 10.03 -10.50 -3.13
CA ALA A 82 10.00 -9.15 -2.58
C ALA A 82 9.94 -9.12 -1.04
N ARG A 83 9.76 -10.27 -0.37
CA ARG A 83 9.41 -10.36 1.07
C ARG A 83 8.19 -9.51 1.43
N GLU A 84 7.27 -9.36 0.47
CA GLU A 84 6.08 -8.54 0.61
C GLU A 84 4.98 -9.35 1.32
N GLY A 85 4.80 -9.08 2.61
CA GLY A 85 3.76 -9.70 3.43
C GLY A 85 2.46 -8.90 3.49
N ALA A 86 2.49 -7.61 3.16
CA ALA A 86 1.31 -6.76 3.20
C ALA A 86 0.48 -6.93 1.91
N GLY A 87 -0.84 -7.00 2.07
CA GLY A 87 -1.78 -6.96 0.97
C GLY A 87 -2.04 -5.54 0.47
N GLY A 88 -2.89 -5.40 -0.54
CA GLY A 88 -3.25 -4.11 -1.11
C GLY A 88 -2.22 -3.58 -2.11
N ILE A 89 -1.93 -2.29 -2.02
CA ILE A 89 -1.07 -1.56 -2.95
C ILE A 89 0.40 -1.70 -2.54
N VAL A 90 1.15 -2.46 -3.33
CA VAL A 90 2.58 -2.71 -3.09
C VAL A 90 3.47 -1.82 -3.96
N THR A 91 3.02 -1.56 -5.19
CA THR A 91 3.75 -0.76 -6.18
C THR A 91 2.80 0.16 -6.92
N TYR A 92 3.25 1.37 -7.24
CA TYR A 92 2.52 2.31 -8.09
C TYR A 92 3.53 3.08 -8.94
N SER A 93 3.02 3.84 -9.92
CA SER A 93 3.78 4.81 -10.70
C SER A 93 2.90 6.02 -10.97
N CYS A 94 3.47 7.22 -11.03
CA CYS A 94 2.73 8.44 -11.30
C CYS A 94 3.32 9.22 -12.47
N ASP A 95 2.53 10.15 -12.99
CA ASP A 95 3.01 11.15 -13.95
C ASP A 95 3.88 12.22 -13.26
N GLY A 96 4.52 13.09 -14.05
CA GLY A 96 5.42 14.12 -13.52
C GLY A 96 4.76 15.14 -12.59
N THR A 97 3.42 15.26 -12.64
CA THR A 97 2.65 16.15 -11.76
C THR A 97 2.21 15.48 -10.46
N GLY A 98 2.27 14.14 -10.40
CA GLY A 98 1.73 13.36 -9.28
C GLY A 98 0.20 13.34 -9.22
N ALA A 99 -0.50 13.94 -10.20
CA ALA A 99 -1.96 13.95 -10.24
C ALA A 99 -2.53 12.62 -10.74
N ARG A 100 -1.82 11.94 -11.66
CA ARG A 100 -2.24 10.63 -12.15
C ARG A 100 -1.36 9.54 -11.60
N VAL A 101 -1.98 8.54 -10.98
CA VAL A 101 -1.28 7.39 -10.43
C VAL A 101 -1.86 6.11 -11.02
N VAL A 102 -0.99 5.19 -11.41
CA VAL A 102 -1.36 3.84 -11.83
C VAL A 102 -0.82 2.82 -10.85
N THR A 103 -1.63 1.82 -10.53
CA THR A 103 -1.23 0.67 -9.73
C THR A 103 -1.91 -0.61 -10.24
N VAL A 104 -1.55 -1.75 -9.67
CA VAL A 104 -2.16 -3.04 -9.97
C VAL A 104 -2.67 -3.65 -8.68
N VAL A 105 -3.98 -3.91 -8.62
CA VAL A 105 -4.65 -4.55 -7.49
C VAL A 105 -5.40 -5.77 -8.02
N GLY A 106 -5.16 -6.94 -7.43
CA GLY A 106 -5.85 -8.18 -7.88
C GLY A 106 -5.60 -8.55 -9.35
N GLY A 107 -4.48 -8.11 -9.94
CA GLY A 107 -4.19 -8.31 -11.37
C GLY A 107 -4.88 -7.31 -12.32
N VAL A 108 -5.66 -6.37 -11.79
CA VAL A 108 -6.31 -5.31 -12.56
C VAL A 108 -5.51 -4.02 -12.45
N VAL A 109 -5.32 -3.34 -13.58
CA VAL A 109 -4.72 -2.00 -13.64
C VAL A 109 -5.75 -0.98 -13.16
N VAL A 110 -5.37 -0.19 -12.16
CA VAL A 110 -6.21 0.86 -11.56
C VAL A 110 -5.52 2.19 -11.80
N VAL A 111 -6.28 3.18 -12.31
CA VAL A 111 -5.83 4.55 -12.48
C VAL A 111 -6.59 5.44 -11.49
N VAL A 112 -5.86 6.32 -10.81
CA VAL A 112 -6.35 7.31 -9.86
C VAL A 112 -5.98 8.69 -10.40
N GLU A 113 -6.93 9.63 -10.33
CA GLU A 113 -6.75 11.05 -10.70
C GLU A 113 -7.04 11.97 -9.52
#